data_AF-A0A673UGX9-F1
#
_entry.id   AF-A0A673UGX9-F1
#
_cell.length_a   1.000
_cell.length_b   1.000
_cell.length_c   1.000
_cell.angle_alpha   90.00
_cell.angle_beta   90.00
_cell.angle_gamma   90.00
#
_symmetry.space_group_name_H-M   'P 1'
#
loop_
_entity.id
_entity.type
_entity.pdbx_description
1 polymer ?
#
loop_
_entity_poly.entity_id
_entity_poly.type
_entity_poly.pdbx_seq_one_letter_code
_entity_poly.pdbx_strand_id
1 'polypeptide(L)'
;APPASPAEPPAAPRARPRLVFRTQLAHGSPTGKIEGFTNVRELYAKIAEAFGIAPTEILFCTLNSHKVDMQRLLGGQIGLEDFIFAHVRGETKEVEVTKTEDALGLTITDNGAGYAFIKRIKEGSIINRVQTVCVGDSIEAINDHSIVGCRHYEVARMLRELPKAQPFTLRLVQPKRAFDMIGQRSRSSKCPVDAKVTSGRETLRLRSGGAATLEEAPTEFEEEASRRVDDLLESYMGIRDPELASTMVDTAKKTLSVQEFAHRLDSVLGEFAFPDEFVVEVWAAIGEAREACG
;
A
#
# COMPACT_ATOMS: atom_id res chain seq x y z
N ALA A 1 -59.19 26.68 6.62
CA ALA A 1 -57.85 26.07 6.48
C ALA A 1 -57.94 24.64 7.00
N PRO A 2 -57.45 23.61 6.27
CA PRO A 2 -57.42 22.25 6.79
C PRO A 2 -56.31 22.12 7.86
N PRO A 3 -56.41 21.17 8.81
CA PRO A 3 -55.43 21.01 9.86
C PRO A 3 -54.14 20.37 9.32
N ALA A 4 -53.00 20.82 9.85
CA ALA A 4 -51.68 20.33 9.50
C ALA A 4 -51.47 18.88 9.98
N SER A 5 -50.97 18.04 9.09
CA SER A 5 -50.56 16.66 9.40
C SER A 5 -49.41 16.64 10.42
N PRO A 6 -49.38 15.67 11.35
CA PRO A 6 -48.28 15.55 12.31
C PRO A 6 -46.98 15.16 11.61
N ALA A 7 -45.89 15.80 12.00
CA ALA A 7 -44.55 15.52 11.49
C ALA A 7 -44.09 14.10 11.88
N GLU A 8 -43.58 13.35 10.91
CA GLU A 8 -42.94 12.06 11.12
C GLU A 8 -41.70 12.19 12.03
N PRO A 9 -41.46 11.22 12.93
CA PRO A 9 -40.25 11.20 13.74
C PRO A 9 -39.00 10.97 12.87
N PRO A 10 -37.84 11.52 13.25
CA PRO A 10 -36.60 11.32 12.50
C PRO A 10 -36.23 9.83 12.45
N ALA A 11 -35.94 9.34 11.25
CA ALA A 11 -35.53 7.97 11.01
C ALA A 11 -34.32 7.60 11.88
N ALA A 12 -34.39 6.47 12.58
CA ALA A 12 -33.27 5.93 13.35
C ALA A 12 -32.03 5.76 12.45
N PRO A 13 -30.81 6.04 12.96
CA PRO A 13 -29.60 5.89 12.18
C PRO A 13 -29.49 4.44 11.71
N ARG A 14 -29.49 4.23 10.38
CA ARG A 14 -29.30 2.91 9.78
C ARG A 14 -28.01 2.32 10.34
N ALA A 15 -28.12 1.16 11.01
CA ALA A 15 -26.96 0.42 11.48
C ALA A 15 -26.07 0.12 10.27
N ARG A 16 -24.85 0.67 10.26
CA ARG A 16 -23.90 0.41 9.18
C ARG A 16 -23.62 -1.10 9.15
N PRO A 17 -23.70 -1.76 7.98
CA PRO A 17 -23.39 -3.18 7.87
C PRO A 17 -21.98 -3.45 8.39
N ARG A 18 -21.83 -4.49 9.22
CA ARG A 18 -20.53 -4.91 9.76
C ARG A 18 -19.71 -5.51 8.62
N LEU A 19 -18.64 -4.82 8.23
CA LEU A 19 -17.71 -5.30 7.21
C LEU A 19 -16.75 -6.30 7.86
N VAL A 20 -16.89 -7.57 7.50
CA VAL A 20 -16.07 -8.67 8.03
C VAL A 20 -15.15 -9.18 6.95
N PHE A 21 -13.85 -9.10 7.18
CA PHE A 21 -12.82 -9.58 6.26
C PHE A 21 -12.20 -10.87 6.77
N ARG A 22 -11.75 -11.70 5.83
CA ARG A 22 -11.02 -12.93 6.13
C ARG A 22 -9.52 -12.66 6.08
N THR A 23 -8.77 -13.25 6.99
CA THR A 23 -7.32 -13.06 7.03
C THR A 23 -6.56 -14.33 7.39
N GLN A 24 -5.32 -14.44 6.92
CA GLN A 24 -4.34 -15.47 7.29
C GLN A 24 -2.94 -14.85 7.41
N LEU A 25 -2.08 -15.47 8.21
CA LEU A 25 -0.65 -15.21 8.14
C LEU A 25 -0.09 -15.85 6.86
N ALA A 26 0.69 -15.08 6.10
CA ALA A 26 1.19 -15.47 4.78
C ALA A 26 2.07 -16.74 4.80
N HIS A 27 2.72 -17.02 5.93
CA HIS A 27 3.53 -18.23 6.13
C HIS A 27 2.72 -19.47 6.55
N GLY A 28 1.41 -19.33 6.76
CA GLY A 28 0.50 -20.40 7.14
C GLY A 28 -0.11 -20.20 8.54
N SER A 29 -1.43 -20.08 8.58
CA SER A 29 -2.24 -20.10 9.80
C SER A 29 -3.66 -20.57 9.49
N PRO A 30 -4.48 -20.92 10.50
CA PRO A 30 -5.92 -20.95 10.33
C PRO A 30 -6.47 -19.60 9.83
N THR A 31 -7.66 -19.61 9.23
CA THR A 31 -8.33 -18.38 8.81
C THR A 31 -8.91 -17.63 10.01
N GLY A 32 -8.48 -16.39 10.19
CA GLY A 32 -9.08 -15.42 11.10
C GLY A 32 -10.19 -14.60 10.44
N LYS A 33 -11.00 -13.95 11.26
CA LYS A 33 -11.99 -12.96 10.83
C LYS A 33 -11.74 -11.66 11.58
N ILE A 34 -11.75 -10.55 10.87
CA ILE A 34 -11.50 -9.22 11.42
C ILE A 34 -12.55 -8.24 10.95
N GLU A 35 -12.86 -7.26 11.78
CA GLU A 35 -13.86 -6.22 11.51
C GLU A 35 -13.58 -4.98 12.38
N GLY A 36 -14.25 -3.87 12.07
CA GLY A 36 -14.25 -2.68 12.94
C GLY A 36 -12.95 -1.88 12.92
N PHE A 37 -12.25 -1.83 11.79
CA PHE A 37 -11.09 -0.97 11.58
C PHE A 37 -11.43 0.17 10.61
N THR A 38 -10.81 1.33 10.81
CA THR A 38 -11.04 2.56 10.04
C THR A 38 -9.78 3.07 9.35
N ASN A 39 -8.63 2.45 9.62
CA ASN A 39 -7.34 2.81 9.06
C ASN A 39 -6.40 1.58 9.09
N VAL A 40 -5.24 1.68 8.42
CA VAL A 40 -4.28 0.57 8.30
C VAL A 40 -3.69 0.15 9.66
N ARG A 41 -3.50 1.09 10.58
CA ARG A 41 -2.99 0.79 11.93
C ARG A 41 -3.98 -0.07 12.73
N GLU A 42 -5.26 0.27 12.70
CA GLU A 42 -6.33 -0.52 13.31
C GLU A 42 -6.50 -1.87 12.60
N LEU A 43 -6.35 -1.92 11.28
CA LEU A 43 -6.35 -3.17 10.52
C LEU A 43 -5.27 -4.11 11.05
N TYR A 44 -4.02 -3.63 11.18
CA TYR A 44 -2.93 -4.43 11.73
C TYR A 44 -3.18 -4.83 13.18
N ALA A 45 -3.72 -3.94 14.01
CA ALA A 45 -4.11 -4.28 15.38
C ALA A 45 -5.14 -5.43 15.42
N LYS A 46 -6.15 -5.40 14.54
CA LYS A 46 -7.18 -6.45 14.46
C LYS A 46 -6.64 -7.78 13.95
N ILE A 47 -5.73 -7.74 12.98
CA ILE A 47 -5.02 -8.95 12.53
C ILE A 47 -4.17 -9.52 13.67
N ALA A 48 -3.41 -8.67 14.37
CA ALA A 48 -2.56 -9.10 15.48
C ALA A 48 -3.38 -9.75 16.61
N GLU A 49 -4.50 -9.14 16.97
CA GLU A 49 -5.48 -9.67 17.93
C GLU A 49 -6.00 -11.05 17.51
N ALA A 50 -6.37 -11.23 16.24
CA ALA A 50 -6.89 -12.49 15.72
C ALA A 50 -5.88 -13.65 15.75
N PHE A 51 -4.58 -13.35 15.74
CA PHE A 51 -3.50 -14.35 15.72
C PHE A 51 -2.65 -14.39 17.01
N GLY A 52 -2.96 -13.55 18.00
CA GLY A 52 -2.20 -13.50 19.25
C GLY A 52 -0.74 -13.05 19.07
N ILE A 53 -0.48 -12.16 18.12
CA ILE A 53 0.85 -11.58 17.85
C ILE A 53 0.86 -10.08 18.15
N ALA A 54 2.05 -9.48 18.30
CA ALA A 54 2.15 -8.03 18.41
C ALA A 54 1.92 -7.35 17.05
N PRO A 55 1.27 -6.18 16.96
CA PRO A 55 1.09 -5.48 15.68
C PRO A 55 2.41 -5.16 14.97
N THR A 56 3.48 -4.95 15.72
CA THR A 56 4.85 -4.74 15.21
C THR A 56 5.42 -5.96 14.49
N GLU A 57 4.84 -7.15 14.69
CA GLU A 57 5.24 -8.35 13.94
C GLU A 57 4.72 -8.34 12.50
N ILE A 58 3.76 -7.49 12.14
CA ILE A 58 3.20 -7.42 10.79
C ILE A 58 4.00 -6.42 9.96
N LEU A 59 4.67 -6.92 8.92
CA LEU A 59 5.44 -6.10 7.99
C LEU A 59 4.51 -5.38 6.99
N PHE A 60 3.69 -6.15 6.27
CA PHE A 60 2.73 -5.61 5.30
C PHE A 60 1.63 -6.64 5.01
N CYS A 61 0.63 -6.25 4.23
CA CYS A 61 -0.44 -7.14 3.78
C CYS A 61 -0.51 -7.21 2.26
N THR A 62 -0.83 -8.40 1.74
CA THR A 62 -1.23 -8.61 0.36
C THR A 62 -2.68 -9.09 0.30
N LEU A 63 -3.38 -8.75 -0.77
CA LEU A 63 -4.76 -9.16 -1.01
C LEU A 63 -4.78 -10.39 -1.91
N ASN A 64 -5.58 -11.39 -1.57
CA ASN A 64 -5.82 -12.59 -2.37
C ASN A 64 -4.58 -13.42 -2.74
N SER A 65 -3.44 -13.21 -2.10
CA SER A 65 -2.20 -13.98 -2.32
C SER A 65 -1.37 -14.04 -1.05
N HIS A 66 -0.93 -15.25 -0.67
CA HIS A 66 0.01 -15.47 0.43
C HIS A 66 1.47 -15.26 0.00
N LYS A 67 1.73 -15.14 -1.31
CA LYS A 67 3.08 -14.88 -1.83
C LYS A 67 3.44 -13.42 -1.61
N VAL A 68 4.74 -13.13 -1.55
CA VAL A 68 5.27 -11.77 -1.61
C VAL A 68 5.07 -11.26 -3.05
N ASP A 69 3.83 -10.85 -3.34
CA ASP A 69 3.39 -10.35 -4.63
C ASP A 69 3.06 -8.86 -4.51
N MET A 70 3.99 -8.02 -4.95
CA MET A 70 3.89 -6.57 -4.84
C MET A 70 2.82 -5.96 -5.75
N GLN A 71 2.27 -6.73 -6.71
CA GLN A 71 1.12 -6.31 -7.50
C GLN A 71 -0.19 -6.42 -6.71
N ARG A 72 -0.21 -7.26 -5.67
CA ARG A 72 -1.34 -7.44 -4.76
C ARG A 72 -1.10 -6.83 -3.39
N LEU A 73 -0.12 -5.94 -3.26
CA LEU A 73 0.12 -5.21 -2.03
C LEU A 73 -1.12 -4.38 -1.67
N LEU A 74 -1.47 -4.35 -0.39
CA LEU A 74 -2.54 -3.49 0.10
C LEU A 74 -2.21 -2.02 -0.21
N GLY A 75 -2.96 -1.41 -1.13
CA GLY A 75 -2.76 -0.04 -1.62
C GLY A 75 -3.83 0.96 -1.15
N GLY A 76 -4.45 0.72 0.00
CA GLY A 76 -5.49 1.60 0.56
C GLY A 76 -6.92 1.25 0.15
N GLN A 77 -7.13 0.30 -0.76
CA GLN A 77 -8.47 -0.23 -1.07
C GLN A 77 -8.55 -1.72 -0.77
N ILE A 78 -9.69 -2.14 -0.22
CA ILE A 78 -10.00 -3.54 0.09
C ILE A 78 -11.39 -3.83 -0.44
N GLY A 79 -11.50 -4.72 -1.42
CA GLY A 79 -12.77 -5.25 -1.87
C GLY A 79 -13.49 -6.01 -0.75
N LEU A 80 -14.81 -5.94 -0.69
CA LEU A 80 -15.59 -6.54 0.41
C LEU A 80 -15.41 -8.06 0.55
N GLU A 81 -15.00 -8.71 -0.53
CA GLU A 81 -14.76 -10.16 -0.58
C GLU A 81 -13.27 -10.53 -0.55
N ASP A 82 -12.38 -9.53 -0.45
CA ASP A 82 -10.94 -9.76 -0.46
C ASP A 82 -10.47 -10.57 0.75
N PHE A 83 -9.48 -11.40 0.50
CA PHE A 83 -8.78 -12.17 1.50
C PHE A 83 -7.45 -11.49 1.85
N ILE A 84 -7.24 -11.15 3.12
CA ILE A 84 -6.07 -10.40 3.56
C ILE A 84 -4.98 -11.36 4.07
N PHE A 85 -3.82 -11.38 3.42
CA PHE A 85 -2.66 -12.14 3.87
C PHE A 85 -1.64 -11.22 4.55
N ALA A 86 -1.40 -11.45 5.84
CA ALA A 86 -0.46 -10.69 6.63
C ALA A 86 0.94 -11.31 6.59
N HIS A 87 1.91 -10.56 6.06
CA HIS A 87 3.32 -10.94 6.04
C HIS A 87 3.95 -10.50 7.34
N VAL A 88 4.46 -11.45 8.10
CA VAL A 88 5.04 -11.17 9.42
C VAL A 88 6.56 -11.26 9.41
N ARG A 89 7.18 -10.63 10.40
CA ARG A 89 8.62 -10.61 10.63
C ARG A 89 9.19 -12.02 10.69
N GLY A 90 10.25 -12.23 9.91
CA GLY A 90 11.03 -13.45 9.83
C GLY A 90 12.49 -13.19 10.23
N GLU A 91 13.41 -13.76 9.46
CA GLU A 91 14.84 -13.64 9.73
C GLU A 91 15.33 -12.20 9.54
N THR A 92 16.18 -11.75 10.47
CA THR A 92 16.90 -10.48 10.34
C THR A 92 18.29 -10.76 9.79
N LYS A 93 18.71 -9.97 8.82
CA LYS A 93 20.02 -10.05 8.18
C LYS A 93 20.62 -8.66 8.05
N GLU A 94 21.94 -8.61 8.04
CA GLU A 94 22.69 -7.39 7.79
C GLU A 94 23.51 -7.56 6.53
N VAL A 95 23.46 -6.56 5.65
CA VAL A 95 24.20 -6.57 4.38
C VAL A 95 25.01 -5.30 4.26
N GLU A 96 26.28 -5.43 3.89
CA GLU A 96 27.13 -4.30 3.52
C GLU A 96 27.02 -4.08 2.00
N VAL A 97 26.83 -2.82 1.60
CA VAL A 97 26.68 -2.41 0.20
C VAL A 97 27.60 -1.22 -0.06
N THR A 98 28.38 -1.28 -1.15
CA THR A 98 29.17 -0.13 -1.61
C THR A 98 28.39 0.68 -2.63
N LYS A 99 28.15 1.96 -2.35
CA LYS A 99 27.42 2.84 -3.27
C LYS A 99 28.30 3.31 -4.42
N THR A 100 28.24 2.62 -5.57
CA THR A 100 29.05 2.96 -6.76
C THR A 100 28.38 3.98 -7.68
N GLU A 101 27.06 4.16 -7.61
CA GLU A 101 26.25 5.03 -8.45
C GLU A 101 25.29 5.88 -7.59
N ASP A 102 24.66 6.91 -8.18
CA ASP A 102 23.62 7.70 -7.49
C ASP A 102 22.43 6.84 -7.05
N ALA A 103 21.99 5.95 -7.94
CA ALA A 103 20.84 5.09 -7.74
C ALA A 103 21.26 3.67 -7.35
N LEU A 104 20.74 3.18 -6.22
CA LEU A 104 20.96 1.80 -5.77
C LEU A 104 20.15 0.78 -6.58
N GLY A 105 19.12 1.24 -7.31
CA GLY A 105 18.16 0.41 -8.03
C GLY A 105 17.08 -0.20 -7.13
N LEU A 106 16.73 0.49 -6.05
CA LEU A 106 15.63 0.14 -5.15
C LEU A 106 14.41 1.00 -5.44
N THR A 107 13.24 0.37 -5.36
CA THR A 107 11.96 1.07 -5.23
C THR A 107 11.39 0.76 -3.86
N ILE A 108 11.21 1.79 -3.03
CA ILE A 108 10.76 1.66 -1.64
C ILE A 108 9.27 1.97 -1.54
N THR A 109 8.58 1.25 -0.67
CA THR A 109 7.20 1.55 -0.25
C THR A 109 7.10 1.34 1.26
N ASP A 110 5.98 1.70 1.88
CA ASP A 110 5.74 1.44 3.29
C ASP A 110 4.34 0.91 3.54
N ASN A 111 4.12 0.45 4.77
CA ASN A 111 2.87 -0.16 5.20
C ASN A 111 1.92 0.83 5.89
N GLY A 112 2.19 2.14 5.85
CA GLY A 112 1.43 3.17 6.58
C GLY A 112 1.48 3.06 8.11
N ALA A 113 2.31 2.16 8.66
CA ALA A 113 2.42 1.89 10.09
C ALA A 113 3.88 1.85 10.59
N GLY A 114 4.79 2.49 9.84
CA GLY A 114 6.18 2.72 10.26
C GLY A 114 7.20 1.67 9.79
N TYR A 115 6.82 0.77 8.87
CA TYR A 115 7.77 -0.15 8.22
C TYR A 115 7.87 0.16 6.73
N ALA A 116 9.05 0.59 6.30
CA ALA A 116 9.43 0.68 4.89
C ALA A 116 10.01 -0.67 4.42
N PHE A 117 9.75 -1.02 3.16
CA PHE A 117 10.23 -2.27 2.57
C PHE A 117 10.45 -2.14 1.07
N ILE A 118 11.22 -3.09 0.54
CA ILE A 118 11.64 -3.11 -0.86
C ILE A 118 10.49 -3.65 -1.72
N LYS A 119 9.91 -2.79 -2.58
CA LYS A 119 8.85 -3.16 -3.52
C LYS A 119 9.41 -3.70 -4.84
N ARG A 120 10.51 -3.13 -5.32
CA ARG A 120 11.18 -3.57 -6.56
C ARG A 120 12.69 -3.43 -6.43
N ILE A 121 13.41 -4.32 -7.11
CA ILE A 121 14.84 -4.24 -7.34
C ILE A 121 15.05 -4.19 -8.85
N LYS A 122 15.68 -3.13 -9.35
CA LYS A 122 15.98 -2.95 -10.77
C LYS A 122 17.05 -3.95 -11.21
N GLU A 123 16.84 -4.67 -12.31
CA GLU A 123 17.81 -5.60 -12.86
C GLU A 123 19.13 -4.90 -13.22
N GLY A 124 20.27 -5.56 -12.95
CA GLY A 124 21.61 -5.03 -13.22
C GLY A 124 22.10 -3.93 -12.26
N SER A 125 21.25 -3.46 -11.35
CA SER A 125 21.58 -2.44 -10.36
C SER A 125 22.56 -2.92 -9.27
N ILE A 126 23.02 -2.00 -8.44
CA ILE A 126 23.89 -2.28 -7.28
C ILE A 126 23.25 -3.35 -6.40
N ILE A 127 21.99 -3.14 -5.99
CA ILE A 127 21.31 -4.06 -5.08
C ILE A 127 20.97 -5.39 -5.76
N ASN A 128 20.68 -5.40 -7.07
CA ASN A 128 20.45 -6.66 -7.78
C ASN A 128 21.66 -7.61 -7.75
N ARG A 129 22.88 -7.07 -7.65
CA ARG A 129 24.11 -7.86 -7.50
C ARG A 129 24.29 -8.42 -6.09
N VAL A 130 23.60 -7.86 -5.10
CA VAL A 130 23.59 -8.32 -3.71
C VAL A 130 22.47 -9.36 -3.55
N GLN A 131 22.78 -10.62 -3.88
CA GLN A 131 21.78 -11.71 -3.92
C GLN A 131 21.05 -11.96 -2.61
N THR A 132 21.63 -11.52 -1.49
CA THR A 132 20.99 -11.63 -0.18
C THR A 132 19.80 -10.67 -0.05
N VAL A 133 19.73 -9.56 -0.79
CA VAL A 133 18.61 -8.60 -0.72
C VAL A 133 17.46 -9.04 -1.63
N CYS A 134 16.25 -9.07 -1.09
CA CYS A 134 15.06 -9.59 -1.75
C CYS A 134 13.92 -8.56 -1.74
N VAL A 135 13.05 -8.65 -2.75
CA VAL A 135 11.74 -7.97 -2.72
C VAL A 135 10.94 -8.46 -1.51
N GLY A 136 10.33 -7.52 -0.80
CA GLY A 136 9.60 -7.72 0.45
C GLY A 136 10.43 -7.57 1.71
N ASP A 137 11.75 -7.47 1.62
CA ASP A 137 12.56 -7.19 2.81
C ASP A 137 12.22 -5.82 3.38
N SER A 138 11.90 -5.77 4.67
CA SER A 138 11.72 -4.52 5.40
C SER A 138 13.06 -3.95 5.82
N ILE A 139 13.26 -2.67 5.59
CA ILE A 139 14.46 -1.95 5.99
C ILE A 139 14.22 -1.46 7.42
N GLU A 140 15.07 -1.88 8.34
CA GLU A 140 14.93 -1.53 9.75
C GLU A 140 15.98 -0.51 10.19
N ALA A 141 17.17 -0.56 9.58
CA ALA A 141 18.22 0.42 9.80
C ALA A 141 19.09 0.60 8.55
N ILE A 142 19.61 1.83 8.40
CA ILE A 142 20.66 2.17 7.44
C ILE A 142 21.87 2.60 8.28
N ASN A 143 23.00 1.90 8.13
CA ASN A 143 24.09 1.93 9.11
C ASN A 143 23.53 1.62 10.52
N ASP A 144 23.95 2.37 11.53
CA ASP A 144 23.46 2.26 12.91
C ASP A 144 22.19 3.08 13.19
N HIS A 145 21.60 3.70 12.15
CA HIS A 145 20.41 4.54 12.31
C HIS A 145 19.14 3.74 12.05
N SER A 146 18.34 3.53 13.10
CA SER A 146 17.00 2.95 12.98
C SER A 146 16.10 3.86 12.15
N ILE A 147 15.42 3.27 11.17
CA ILE A 147 14.45 3.97 10.32
C ILE A 147 13.00 3.53 10.59
N VAL A 148 12.77 2.73 11.64
CA VAL A 148 11.42 2.37 12.07
C VAL A 148 10.64 3.65 12.41
N GLY A 149 9.45 3.79 11.82
CA GLY A 149 8.61 4.97 11.92
C GLY A 149 8.76 5.95 10.76
N CYS A 150 9.83 5.87 9.98
CA CYS A 150 10.00 6.69 8.77
C CYS A 150 9.06 6.23 7.66
N ARG A 151 8.59 7.21 6.87
CA ARG A 151 7.87 6.95 5.61
C ARG A 151 8.83 6.54 4.51
N HIS A 152 8.33 5.83 3.51
CA HIS A 152 9.14 5.32 2.39
C HIS A 152 9.92 6.42 1.65
N TYR A 153 9.37 7.64 1.54
CA TYR A 153 10.04 8.76 0.87
C TYR A 153 11.24 9.29 1.67
N GLU A 154 11.18 9.26 3.00
CA GLU A 154 12.30 9.62 3.87
C GLU A 154 13.42 8.59 3.73
N VAL A 155 13.05 7.31 3.72
CA VAL A 155 14.00 6.19 3.55
C VAL A 155 14.66 6.26 2.17
N ALA A 156 13.89 6.50 1.11
CA ALA A 156 14.42 6.67 -0.25
C ALA A 156 15.37 7.87 -0.34
N ARG A 157 15.04 8.99 0.33
CA ARG A 157 15.93 10.16 0.43
C ARG A 157 17.22 9.83 1.16
N MET A 158 17.16 9.19 2.33
CA MET A 158 18.34 8.79 3.09
C MET A 158 19.28 7.91 2.24
N LEU A 159 18.74 6.91 1.53
CA LEU A 159 19.51 6.06 0.63
C LEU A 159 20.16 6.84 -0.53
N ARG A 160 19.44 7.82 -1.10
CA ARG A 160 19.95 8.70 -2.15
C ARG A 160 21.05 9.63 -1.66
N GLU A 161 20.99 10.09 -0.42
CA GLU A 161 21.96 11.03 0.18
C GLU A 161 23.23 10.35 0.71
N LEU A 162 23.25 9.01 0.81
CA LEU A 162 24.45 8.28 1.22
C LEU A 162 25.68 8.65 0.36
N PRO A 163 26.88 8.78 0.95
CA PRO A 163 28.10 9.11 0.21
C PRO A 163 28.42 8.08 -0.88
N LYS A 164 28.82 8.56 -2.05
CA LYS A 164 29.35 7.69 -3.12
C LYS A 164 30.71 7.10 -2.72
N ALA A 165 31.01 5.93 -3.26
CA ALA A 165 32.23 5.17 -3.06
C ALA A 165 32.52 4.76 -1.60
N GLN A 166 31.52 4.83 -0.72
CA GLN A 166 31.62 4.33 0.65
C GLN A 166 30.69 3.12 0.86
N PRO A 167 31.11 2.15 1.70
CA PRO A 167 30.22 1.11 2.17
C PRO A 167 29.20 1.70 3.15
N PHE A 168 28.00 1.14 3.14
CA PHE A 168 26.96 1.35 4.15
C PHE A 168 26.32 0.00 4.47
N THR A 169 25.75 -0.12 5.67
CA THR A 169 25.04 -1.35 6.06
C THR A 169 23.53 -1.17 5.98
N LEU A 170 22.83 -2.24 5.66
CA LEU A 170 21.38 -2.32 5.74
C LEU A 170 21.01 -3.47 6.67
N ARG A 171 20.25 -3.15 7.73
CA ARG A 171 19.58 -4.18 8.54
C ARG A 171 18.21 -4.43 7.96
N LEU A 172 18.01 -5.65 7.47
CA LEU A 172 16.83 -6.07 6.73
C LEU A 172 16.09 -7.17 7.50
N VAL A 173 14.76 -7.13 7.47
CA VAL A 173 13.90 -8.16 8.05
C VAL A 173 13.10 -8.80 6.92
N GLN A 174 13.30 -10.09 6.72
CA GLN A 174 12.58 -10.83 5.69
C GLN A 174 11.17 -11.17 6.16
N PRO A 175 10.16 -11.18 5.28
CA PRO A 175 8.87 -11.74 5.61
C PRO A 175 9.00 -13.26 5.75
N LYS A 176 8.36 -13.86 6.77
CA LYS A 176 8.23 -15.31 6.83
C LYS A 176 7.51 -15.80 5.58
N ARG A 177 8.13 -16.74 4.88
CA ARG A 177 7.54 -17.41 3.72
C ARG A 177 6.99 -18.75 4.18
N ALA A 178 5.89 -19.20 3.57
CA ALA A 178 5.46 -20.57 3.75
C ALA A 178 6.59 -21.48 3.28
N PHE A 179 6.93 -22.50 4.06
CA PHE A 179 7.89 -23.51 3.59
C PHE A 179 7.31 -24.18 2.34
N ASP A 180 8.07 -24.21 1.25
CA ASP A 180 7.71 -24.96 0.02
C ASP A 180 7.63 -26.49 0.25
N MET A 181 7.72 -26.96 1.51
CA MET A 181 7.84 -28.37 1.92
C MET A 181 6.65 -28.94 2.70
N ILE A 182 5.45 -28.34 2.63
CA ILE A 182 4.23 -29.08 2.95
C ILE A 182 3.47 -29.31 1.66
N GLY A 183 3.83 -30.40 0.98
CA GLY A 183 2.99 -30.99 -0.05
C GLY A 183 1.57 -31.11 0.48
N GLN A 184 0.62 -30.55 -0.24
CA GLN A 184 -0.81 -30.55 0.07
C GLN A 184 -1.30 -32.00 0.27
N ARG A 185 -1.22 -32.50 1.50
CA ARG A 185 -2.07 -33.58 2.01
C ARG A 185 -3.16 -32.95 2.85
N SER A 186 -4.02 -32.18 2.21
CA SER A 186 -5.32 -31.83 2.77
C SER A 186 -6.36 -32.10 1.70
N ARG A 187 -7.17 -33.12 1.98
CA ARG A 187 -8.40 -33.49 1.30
C ARG A 187 -9.08 -32.26 0.70
N SER A 188 -9.37 -32.34 -0.60
CA SER A 188 -10.21 -31.44 -1.35
C SER A 188 -11.52 -31.15 -0.62
N SER A 189 -11.52 -30.10 0.20
CA SER A 189 -12.73 -29.36 0.51
C SER A 189 -12.91 -28.42 -0.66
N LYS A 190 -13.74 -28.83 -1.62
CA LYS A 190 -14.23 -27.95 -2.67
C LYS A 190 -14.87 -26.75 -1.97
N CYS A 191 -14.17 -25.62 -1.93
CA CYS A 191 -14.87 -24.34 -1.88
C CYS A 191 -15.75 -24.30 -3.13
N PRO A 192 -17.06 -24.08 -3.02
CA PRO A 192 -17.87 -23.82 -4.20
C PRO A 192 -17.22 -22.64 -4.90
N VAL A 193 -16.89 -22.82 -6.18
CA VAL A 193 -16.84 -21.69 -7.10
C VAL A 193 -18.29 -21.25 -7.19
N ASP A 194 -18.70 -20.42 -6.23
CA ASP A 194 -19.98 -19.77 -6.32
C ASP A 194 -19.94 -18.90 -7.56
N ALA A 195 -21.02 -19.02 -8.31
CA ALA A 195 -21.23 -18.33 -9.55
C ALA A 195 -20.88 -16.86 -9.41
N LYS A 196 -20.37 -16.30 -10.52
CA LYS A 196 -20.25 -14.87 -10.78
C LYS A 196 -21.62 -14.20 -10.56
N VAL A 197 -21.96 -13.97 -9.30
CA VAL A 197 -22.97 -13.04 -8.86
C VAL A 197 -22.23 -11.71 -8.83
N THR A 198 -22.69 -10.80 -9.66
CA THR A 198 -22.33 -9.39 -9.67
C THR A 198 -22.64 -8.78 -8.29
N SER A 199 -21.78 -9.06 -7.32
CA SER A 199 -21.72 -8.41 -6.02
C SER A 199 -21.15 -7.01 -6.28
N GLY A 200 -21.83 -5.99 -5.77
CA GLY A 200 -21.58 -4.59 -6.12
C GLY A 200 -20.09 -4.24 -6.04
N ARG A 201 -19.64 -3.37 -6.94
CA ARG A 201 -18.27 -2.84 -7.01
C ARG A 201 -17.90 -2.02 -5.78
N GLU A 202 -18.36 -2.34 -4.58
CA GLU A 202 -18.05 -1.59 -3.38
C GLU A 202 -16.68 -2.02 -2.83
N THR A 203 -15.90 -1.04 -2.39
CA THR A 203 -14.59 -1.23 -1.77
C THR A 203 -14.53 -0.42 -0.49
N LEU A 204 -13.83 -0.95 0.52
CA LEU A 204 -13.45 -0.20 1.70
C LEU A 204 -12.19 0.58 1.37
N ARG A 205 -12.30 1.91 1.34
CA ARG A 205 -11.17 2.81 1.15
C ARG A 205 -10.60 3.27 2.48
N LEU A 206 -9.33 2.96 2.70
CA LEU A 206 -8.49 3.42 3.81
C LEU A 206 -7.72 4.66 3.34
N ARG A 207 -7.81 5.76 4.09
CA ARG A 207 -7.09 7.01 3.82
C ARG A 207 -6.09 7.30 4.94
N SER A 208 -4.94 7.87 4.61
CA SER A 208 -3.87 8.24 5.52
C SER A 208 -4.28 9.38 6.47
N GLY A 209 -5.21 10.24 6.05
CA GLY A 209 -5.67 11.41 6.81
C GLY A 209 -7.13 11.38 7.30
N GLY A 210 -7.81 10.23 7.29
CA GLY A 210 -9.23 10.18 7.65
C GLY A 210 -9.79 8.77 7.88
N ALA A 211 -11.05 8.71 8.34
CA ALA A 211 -11.74 7.45 8.57
C ALA A 211 -12.09 6.73 7.27
N ALA A 212 -12.08 5.40 7.31
CA ALA A 212 -12.43 4.58 6.16
C ALA A 212 -13.85 4.85 5.64
N THR A 213 -14.00 4.85 4.32
CA THR A 213 -15.25 5.08 3.59
C THR A 213 -15.58 3.88 2.70
N LEU A 214 -16.87 3.57 2.57
CA LEU A 214 -17.34 2.66 1.52
C LEU A 214 -17.50 3.48 0.24
N GLU A 215 -16.78 3.09 -0.80
CA GLU A 215 -16.76 3.77 -2.09
C GLU A 215 -16.92 2.74 -3.22
N GLU A 216 -17.42 3.18 -4.37
CA GLU A 216 -17.34 2.36 -5.57
C GLU A 216 -15.86 2.12 -5.94
N ALA A 217 -15.59 0.96 -6.53
CA ALA A 217 -14.29 0.60 -7.05
C ALA A 217 -13.87 1.64 -8.08
N PRO A 218 -12.56 1.96 -8.16
CA PRO A 218 -12.06 2.88 -9.16
C PRO A 218 -12.55 2.51 -10.56
N THR A 219 -12.89 3.54 -11.31
CA THR A 219 -13.13 3.42 -12.75
C THR A 219 -11.83 3.03 -13.46
N GLU A 220 -11.93 2.45 -14.66
CA GLU A 220 -10.76 2.06 -15.46
C GLU A 220 -9.80 3.25 -15.70
N PHE A 221 -10.38 4.44 -15.89
CA PHE A 221 -9.63 5.71 -15.94
C PHE A 221 -8.84 5.97 -14.67
N GLU A 222 -9.45 5.84 -13.48
CA GLU A 222 -8.79 6.11 -12.21
C GLU A 222 -7.69 5.10 -11.91
N GLU A 223 -7.89 3.83 -12.26
CA GLU A 223 -6.87 2.79 -12.13
C GLU A 223 -5.66 3.08 -13.03
N GLU A 224 -5.90 3.43 -14.29
CA GLU A 224 -4.85 3.75 -15.25
C GLU A 224 -4.11 5.05 -14.88
N ALA A 225 -4.85 6.11 -14.53
CA ALA A 225 -4.27 7.37 -14.08
C ALA A 225 -3.42 7.17 -12.82
N SER A 226 -3.93 6.43 -11.82
CA SER A 226 -3.18 6.17 -10.59
C SER A 226 -1.91 5.37 -10.86
N ARG A 227 -1.96 4.40 -11.79
CA ARG A 227 -0.79 3.62 -12.20
C ARG A 227 0.28 4.48 -12.83
N ARG A 228 -0.09 5.36 -13.76
CA ARG A 228 0.88 6.29 -14.42
C ARG A 228 1.52 7.25 -13.42
N VAL A 229 0.73 7.77 -12.48
CA VAL A 229 1.26 8.62 -11.41
C VAL A 229 2.23 7.85 -10.51
N ASP A 230 1.91 6.60 -10.16
CA ASP A 230 2.79 5.73 -9.37
C ASP A 230 4.09 5.39 -10.12
N ASP A 231 4.04 5.25 -11.45
CA ASP A 231 5.23 5.08 -12.29
C ASP A 231 6.11 6.36 -12.32
N LEU A 232 5.51 7.55 -12.32
CA LEU A 232 6.24 8.82 -12.18
C LEU A 232 6.87 8.97 -10.80
N LEU A 233 6.18 8.58 -9.73
CA LEU A 233 6.76 8.58 -8.37
C LEU A 233 7.99 7.67 -8.29
N GLU A 234 7.97 6.54 -9.00
CA GLU A 234 9.10 5.63 -9.04
C GLU A 234 10.27 6.20 -9.83
N SER A 235 10.02 6.84 -10.98
CA SER A 235 11.08 7.41 -11.80
C SER A 235 11.76 8.60 -11.13
N TYR A 236 11.00 9.50 -10.50
CA TYR A 236 11.52 10.71 -9.86
C TYR A 236 12.10 10.45 -8.47
N MET A 237 11.41 9.64 -7.67
CA MET A 237 11.69 9.53 -6.24
C MET A 237 12.13 8.13 -5.81
N GLY A 238 12.08 7.13 -6.68
CA GLY A 238 12.40 5.75 -6.32
C GLY A 238 11.41 5.17 -5.30
N ILE A 239 10.17 5.68 -5.29
CA ILE A 239 9.13 5.24 -4.38
C ILE A 239 7.88 4.84 -5.14
N ARG A 240 7.06 4.00 -4.50
CA ARG A 240 5.72 3.69 -4.98
C ARG A 240 4.75 3.82 -3.82
N ASP A 241 3.71 4.61 -4.00
CA ASP A 241 2.66 4.83 -3.03
C ASP A 241 1.32 4.93 -3.77
N PRO A 242 0.58 3.80 -3.88
CA PRO A 242 -0.72 3.78 -4.55
C PRO A 242 -1.75 4.72 -3.90
N GLU A 243 -1.65 4.96 -2.60
CA GLU A 243 -2.58 5.82 -1.89
C GLU A 243 -2.33 7.30 -2.21
N LEU A 244 -1.06 7.69 -2.22
CA LEU A 244 -0.60 9.00 -2.68
C LEU A 244 -0.99 9.23 -4.13
N ALA A 245 -0.72 8.27 -5.02
CA ALA A 245 -1.07 8.35 -6.44
C ALA A 245 -2.58 8.54 -6.64
N SER A 246 -3.42 7.77 -5.93
CA SER A 246 -4.86 7.94 -5.99
C SER A 246 -5.32 9.30 -5.44
N THR A 247 -4.66 9.82 -4.41
CA THR A 247 -4.94 11.16 -3.87
C THR A 247 -4.59 12.27 -4.88
N MET A 248 -3.51 12.11 -5.65
CA MET A 248 -3.15 13.02 -6.74
C MET A 248 -4.21 13.01 -7.85
N VAL A 249 -4.70 11.84 -8.25
CA VAL A 249 -5.79 11.70 -9.23
C VAL A 249 -7.09 12.34 -8.72
N ASP A 250 -7.48 12.07 -7.48
CA ASP A 250 -8.64 12.66 -6.83
C ASP A 250 -8.56 14.20 -6.79
N THR A 251 -7.35 14.74 -6.60
CA THR A 251 -7.09 16.18 -6.58
C THR A 251 -7.20 16.77 -7.98
N ALA A 252 -6.57 16.14 -8.98
CA ALA A 252 -6.60 16.58 -10.36
C ALA A 252 -8.03 16.65 -10.93
N LYS A 253 -8.89 15.68 -10.59
CA LYS A 253 -10.31 15.67 -10.98
C LYS A 253 -11.11 16.87 -10.48
N LYS A 254 -10.66 17.51 -9.39
CA LYS A 254 -11.34 18.64 -8.73
C LYS A 254 -10.78 20.00 -9.14
N THR A 255 -9.79 20.02 -10.05
CA THR A 255 -9.09 21.22 -10.50
C THR A 255 -9.25 21.40 -12.00
N LEU A 256 -9.18 22.66 -12.46
CA LEU A 256 -9.39 23.00 -13.88
C LEU A 256 -8.10 23.38 -14.61
N SER A 257 -7.01 23.63 -13.88
CA SER A 257 -5.72 24.02 -14.45
C SER A 257 -4.54 23.42 -13.68
N VAL A 258 -3.38 23.36 -14.34
CA VAL A 258 -2.12 22.90 -13.75
C VAL A 258 -1.73 23.76 -12.54
N GLN A 259 -1.97 25.08 -12.59
CA GLN A 259 -1.63 25.98 -11.50
C GLN A 259 -2.51 25.74 -10.27
N GLU A 260 -3.81 25.49 -10.47
CA GLU A 260 -4.71 25.15 -9.37
C GLU A 260 -4.35 23.76 -8.80
N PHE A 261 -4.01 22.81 -9.66
CA PHE A 261 -3.52 21.49 -9.26
C PHE A 261 -2.27 21.60 -8.39
N ALA A 262 -1.23 22.33 -8.83
CA ALA A 262 0.00 22.53 -8.09
C ALA A 262 -0.25 23.15 -6.70
N HIS A 263 -1.08 24.21 -6.65
CA HIS A 263 -1.40 24.86 -5.38
C HIS A 263 -2.13 23.93 -4.39
N ARG A 264 -3.08 23.12 -4.89
CA ARG A 264 -3.76 22.13 -4.04
C ARG A 264 -2.84 21.00 -3.62
N LEU A 265 -1.96 20.56 -4.51
CA LEU A 265 -0.99 19.51 -4.24
C LEU A 265 -0.04 19.95 -3.12
N ASP A 266 0.47 21.18 -3.14
CA ASP A 266 1.27 21.75 -2.06
C ASP A 266 0.49 21.84 -0.75
N SER A 267 -0.79 22.20 -0.80
CA SER A 267 -1.63 22.27 0.41
C SER A 267 -1.90 20.91 1.05
N VAL A 268 -1.90 19.83 0.27
CA VAL A 268 -2.25 18.47 0.74
C VAL A 268 -1.00 17.63 0.99
N LEU A 269 0.06 17.84 0.20
CA LEU A 269 1.26 17.01 0.09
C LEU A 269 2.55 17.84 0.14
N GLY A 270 2.52 19.06 0.69
CA GLY A 270 3.68 19.97 0.72
C GLY A 270 4.92 19.42 1.41
N GLU A 271 4.77 18.39 2.26
CA GLU A 271 5.90 17.67 2.88
C GLU A 271 6.83 16.99 1.86
N PHE A 272 6.30 16.62 0.68
CA PHE A 272 7.06 15.95 -0.36
C PHE A 272 7.91 16.92 -1.20
N ALA A 273 7.58 18.21 -1.20
CA ALA A 273 8.26 19.26 -1.97
C ALA A 273 8.54 18.83 -3.43
N PHE A 274 7.48 18.50 -4.17
CA PHE A 274 7.59 18.02 -5.53
C PHE A 274 8.15 19.10 -6.48
N PRO A 275 9.07 18.77 -7.41
CA PRO A 275 9.51 19.70 -8.44
C PRO A 275 8.36 20.13 -9.36
N ASP A 276 8.38 21.38 -9.84
CA ASP A 276 7.34 21.91 -10.75
C ASP A 276 7.19 21.04 -12.01
N GLU A 277 8.31 20.55 -12.57
CA GLU A 277 8.32 19.65 -13.73
C GLU A 277 7.53 18.35 -13.46
N PHE A 278 7.69 17.77 -12.27
CA PHE A 278 6.96 16.58 -11.87
C PHE A 278 5.45 16.86 -11.78
N VAL A 279 5.04 18.00 -11.24
CA VAL A 279 3.62 18.38 -11.13
C VAL A 279 2.98 18.52 -12.52
N VAL A 280 3.70 19.11 -13.47
CA VAL A 280 3.26 19.23 -14.87
C VAL A 280 3.12 17.86 -15.52
N GLU A 281 4.10 16.96 -15.33
CA GLU A 281 4.05 15.60 -15.88
C GLU A 281 2.92 14.76 -15.29
N VAL A 282 2.68 14.85 -13.98
CA VAL A 282 1.54 14.19 -13.33
C VAL A 282 0.22 14.67 -13.92
N TRP A 283 0.05 15.99 -14.10
CA TRP A 283 -1.14 16.55 -14.72
C TRP A 283 -1.34 16.03 -16.14
N ALA A 284 -0.28 16.02 -16.95
CA ALA A 284 -0.31 15.50 -18.32
C ALA A 284 -0.67 14.01 -18.35
N ALA A 285 -0.03 13.19 -17.52
CA ALA A 285 -0.28 11.75 -17.45
C ALA A 285 -1.73 11.40 -17.08
N ILE A 286 -2.35 12.18 -16.19
CA ILE A 286 -3.77 12.04 -15.84
C ILE A 286 -4.66 12.46 -17.02
N GLY A 287 -4.30 13.53 -17.74
CA GLY A 287 -4.99 13.95 -18.96
C GLY A 287 -4.96 12.87 -20.05
N GLU A 288 -3.80 12.29 -20.31
CA GLU A 288 -3.63 11.21 -21.30
C GLU A 288 -4.41 9.94 -20.92
N ALA A 289 -4.43 9.58 -19.63
CA ALA A 289 -5.25 8.46 -19.16
C ALA A 289 -6.74 8.70 -19.43
N ARG A 290 -7.20 9.96 -19.34
CA ARG A 290 -8.59 10.33 -19.62
C ARG A 290 -8.93 10.17 -21.10
N GLU A 291 -7.99 10.49 -21.98
CA GLU A 291 -8.15 10.30 -23.42
C GLU A 291 -8.10 8.82 -23.83
N ALA A 292 -7.27 8.01 -23.15
CA ALA A 292 -7.13 6.59 -23.45
C ALA A 292 -8.34 5.74 -23.04
N CYS A 293 -9.06 6.16 -21.99
CA CYS A 293 -10.23 5.46 -21.45
C CYS A 293 -11.58 6.11 -21.83
N GLY A 294 -11.54 7.22 -22.58
CA GLY A 294 -12.70 8.05 -22.93
C GLY A 294 -13.40 7.69 -24.23
#